data_AF-A0A0D7Q4L0-F1
#
_entry.id   AF-A0A0D7Q4L0-F1
#
_cell.length_a   1.000
_cell.length_b   1.000
_cell.length_c   1.000
_cell.angle_alpha   90.00
_cell.angle_beta   90.00
_cell.angle_gamma   90.00
#
_symmetry.space_group_name_H-M   'P 1'
#
loop_
_entity.id
_entity.type
_entity.pdbx_description
1 polymer ?
#
loop_
_entity_poly.entity_id
_entity_poly.type
_entity_poly.pdbx_seq_one_letter_code
_entity_poly.pdbx_strand_id
1 'polypeptide(L)'
;MAGGAMRPQMSDTIGVFLDNNVWDFLFDHKIDLAVELPRERFRISITREPEFEIDALEARRPALKNFVDEAVARCEIATDVYFGFDDASLPADEQRVDGFGVGRWIGNKERNFLDGQQYRRTLRKRPTKLYAQEADIALAARSFDCVVITCDKSGAFKDAAAEGGEIVFLEQLRPGSHTLRQLVEAAASNV
;
A
#
# COMPACT_ATOMS: atom_id res chain seq x y z
N MET A 1 -14.30 -35.93 -29.42
CA MET A 1 -13.03 -35.34 -28.96
C MET A 1 -13.33 -33.93 -28.47
N ALA A 2 -13.80 -33.80 -27.22
CA ALA A 2 -14.12 -32.51 -26.64
C ALA A 2 -12.84 -31.92 -26.06
N GLY A 3 -12.34 -30.84 -26.66
CA GLY A 3 -11.23 -30.05 -26.11
C GLY A 3 -11.71 -29.38 -24.84
N GLY A 4 -11.23 -29.87 -23.69
CA GLY A 4 -11.42 -29.20 -22.41
C GLY A 4 -10.78 -27.83 -22.49
N ALA A 5 -11.60 -26.78 -22.45
CA ALA A 5 -11.13 -25.43 -22.24
C ALA A 5 -10.39 -25.40 -20.90
N MET A 6 -9.06 -25.28 -20.97
CA MET A 6 -8.21 -25.03 -19.82
C MET A 6 -8.66 -23.69 -19.25
N ARG A 7 -9.37 -23.72 -18.11
CA ARG A 7 -9.66 -22.50 -17.37
C ARG A 7 -8.31 -21.85 -17.04
N PRO A 8 -8.11 -20.55 -17.28
CA PRO A 8 -6.93 -19.88 -16.77
C PRO A 8 -6.93 -20.07 -15.25
N GLN A 9 -5.87 -20.70 -14.73
CA GLN A 9 -5.60 -20.66 -13.29
C GLN A 9 -5.52 -19.18 -12.92
N MET A 10 -6.45 -18.70 -12.09
CA MET A 10 -6.27 -17.41 -11.45
C MET A 10 -4.96 -17.53 -10.69
N SER A 11 -3.98 -16.69 -11.02
CA SER A 11 -2.77 -16.59 -10.23
C SER A 11 -3.20 -16.10 -8.85
N ASP A 12 -3.13 -16.97 -7.84
CA ASP A 12 -3.28 -16.61 -6.43
C ASP A 12 -2.10 -15.68 -6.07
N THR A 13 -2.11 -14.44 -6.52
CA THR A 13 -1.10 -13.44 -6.16
C THR A 13 -1.69 -12.57 -5.08
N ILE A 14 -1.03 -12.50 -3.93
CA ILE A 14 -1.46 -11.66 -2.81
C ILE A 14 -1.02 -10.22 -3.11
N GLY A 15 -1.99 -9.31 -3.16
CA GLY A 15 -1.72 -7.88 -3.23
C GLY A 15 -1.23 -7.37 -1.87
N VAL A 16 -0.12 -6.63 -1.87
CA VAL A 16 0.50 -6.08 -0.66
C VAL A 16 0.76 -4.59 -0.86
N PHE A 17 0.29 -3.78 0.07
CA PHE A 17 0.53 -2.34 0.10
C PHE A 17 1.49 -1.98 1.23
N LEU A 18 2.51 -1.17 0.94
CA LEU A 18 3.46 -0.69 1.95
C LEU A 18 3.17 0.75 2.35
N ASP A 19 3.13 0.99 3.65
CA ASP A 19 3.20 2.34 4.21
C ASP A 19 4.62 2.90 4.12
N ASN A 20 4.77 4.22 4.07
CA ASN A 20 6.06 4.90 4.00
C ASN A 20 6.94 4.61 5.24
N ASN A 21 6.32 4.48 6.42
CA ASN A 21 7.04 4.16 7.66
C ASN A 21 7.62 2.73 7.72
N VAL A 22 7.24 1.85 6.78
CA VAL A 22 7.75 0.48 6.70
C VAL A 22 9.19 0.44 6.23
N TRP A 23 9.60 1.37 5.37
CA TRP A 23 10.95 1.40 4.79
C TRP A 23 12.04 1.48 5.85
N ASP A 24 11.81 2.30 6.88
CA ASP A 24 12.68 2.41 8.04
C ASP A 24 12.85 1.08 8.77
N PHE A 25 11.73 0.42 9.06
CA PHE A 25 11.74 -0.87 9.74
C PHE A 25 12.50 -1.92 8.92
N LEU A 26 12.21 -2.05 7.63
CA LEU A 26 12.88 -3.01 6.75
C LEU A 26 14.39 -2.74 6.68
N PHE A 27 14.77 -1.46 6.60
CA PHE A 27 16.18 -1.05 6.54
C PHE A 27 16.92 -1.34 7.85
N ASP A 28 16.31 -1.03 9.00
CA ASP A 28 16.92 -1.21 10.31
C ASP A 28 17.05 -2.70 10.66
N HIS A 29 16.08 -3.51 10.25
CA HIS A 29 16.05 -4.96 10.47
C HIS A 29 16.70 -5.78 9.35
N LYS A 30 17.21 -5.13 8.29
CA LYS A 30 17.86 -5.76 7.12
C LYS A 30 16.98 -6.83 6.46
N ILE A 31 15.69 -6.54 6.33
CA ILE A 31 14.71 -7.44 5.71
C ILE A 31 14.71 -7.21 4.20
N ASP A 32 15.03 -8.25 3.43
CA ASP A 32 14.97 -8.23 1.97
C ASP A 32 13.57 -8.62 1.49
N LEU A 33 12.82 -7.66 0.94
CA LEU A 33 11.48 -7.89 0.42
C LEU A 33 11.44 -8.93 -0.71
N ALA A 34 12.48 -9.02 -1.55
CA ALA A 34 12.50 -10.00 -2.64
C ALA A 34 12.63 -11.43 -2.12
N VAL A 35 13.18 -11.60 -0.91
CA VAL A 35 13.26 -12.89 -0.21
C VAL A 35 11.98 -13.15 0.56
N GLU A 36 11.49 -12.19 1.33
CA GLU A 36 10.28 -12.37 2.16
C GLU A 36 9.01 -12.47 1.32
N LEU A 37 8.83 -11.58 0.35
CA LEU A 37 7.63 -11.44 -0.48
C LEU A 37 7.97 -11.63 -1.97
N PRO A 38 8.31 -12.86 -2.39
CA PRO A 38 8.74 -13.14 -3.76
C PRO A 38 7.61 -12.88 -4.78
N ARG A 39 7.98 -12.32 -5.93
CA ARG A 39 7.06 -11.84 -6.99
C ARG A 39 6.14 -12.93 -7.57
N GLU A 40 6.53 -14.19 -7.45
CA GLU A 40 5.75 -15.33 -7.90
C GLU A 40 4.45 -15.48 -7.10
N ARG A 41 4.42 -14.96 -5.87
CA ARG A 41 3.29 -15.06 -4.94
C ARG A 41 2.73 -13.71 -4.50
N PHE A 42 3.54 -12.65 -4.52
CA PHE A 42 3.15 -11.34 -4.01
C PHE A 42 3.28 -10.26 -5.08
N ARG A 43 2.31 -9.35 -5.13
CA ARG A 43 2.40 -8.10 -5.89
C ARG A 43 2.47 -6.97 -4.88
N ILE A 44 3.61 -6.28 -4.84
CA ILE A 44 3.84 -5.18 -3.91
C ILE A 44 3.53 -3.86 -4.62
N SER A 45 2.80 -2.98 -3.92
CA SER A 45 2.46 -1.66 -4.39
C SER A 45 2.61 -0.62 -3.29
N ILE A 46 2.79 0.62 -3.70
CA ILE A 46 2.68 1.80 -2.83
C ILE A 46 1.55 2.67 -3.35
N THR A 47 1.01 3.53 -2.49
CA THR A 47 0.11 4.58 -2.94
C THR A 47 0.92 5.72 -3.57
N ARG A 48 0.24 6.66 -4.24
CA ARG A 48 0.89 7.79 -4.91
C ARG A 48 1.28 8.91 -3.93
N GLU A 49 0.57 9.02 -2.82
CA GLU A 49 0.76 10.06 -1.82
C GLU A 49 2.19 10.10 -1.20
N PRO A 50 2.88 8.97 -0.95
CA PRO A 50 4.29 8.94 -0.58
C PRO A 50 5.26 9.52 -1.61
N GLU A 51 4.92 9.55 -2.91
CA GLU A 51 5.83 10.08 -3.95
C GLU A 51 6.18 11.55 -3.70
N PHE A 52 5.31 12.31 -3.01
CA PHE A 52 5.57 13.70 -2.63
C PHE A 52 6.65 13.86 -1.54
N GLU A 53 7.03 12.78 -0.86
CA GLU A 53 7.96 12.82 0.28
C GLU A 53 9.34 12.21 -0.03
N ILE A 54 9.48 11.46 -1.14
CA ILE A 54 10.69 10.71 -1.48
C ILE A 54 11.89 11.61 -1.83
N ASP A 55 11.67 12.75 -2.50
CA ASP A 55 12.75 13.68 -2.86
C ASP A 55 13.49 14.24 -1.63
N ALA A 56 12.82 14.31 -0.48
CA ALA A 56 13.44 14.77 0.77
C ALA A 56 14.35 13.72 1.43
N LEU A 57 14.24 12.44 1.05
CA LEU A 57 15.04 11.35 1.62
C LEU A 57 16.47 11.33 1.09
N GLU A 58 16.68 11.67 -0.19
CA GLU A 58 18.00 11.60 -0.84
C GLU A 58 19.04 12.46 -0.12
N ALA A 59 18.66 13.67 0.28
CA ALA A 59 19.57 14.60 0.97
C ALA A 59 19.85 14.21 2.43
N ARG A 60 18.95 13.48 3.10
CA ARG A 60 19.00 13.23 4.55
C ARG A 60 19.53 11.84 4.90
N ARG A 61 19.17 10.83 4.11
CA ARG A 61 19.44 9.40 4.41
C ARG A 61 19.74 8.63 3.12
N PRO A 62 20.89 8.89 2.47
CA PRO A 62 21.22 8.28 1.18
C PRO A 62 21.27 6.74 1.22
N ALA A 63 21.68 6.15 2.35
CA ALA A 63 21.68 4.69 2.51
C ALA A 63 20.27 4.09 2.53
N LEU A 64 19.29 4.78 3.14
CA LEU A 64 17.89 4.35 3.12
C LEU A 64 17.31 4.52 1.71
N LYS A 65 17.60 5.65 1.03
CA LYS A 65 17.17 5.88 -0.35
C LYS A 65 17.65 4.78 -1.28
N ASN A 66 18.94 4.43 -1.23
CA ASN A 66 19.49 3.33 -2.04
C ASN A 66 18.81 1.99 -1.74
N PHE A 67 18.56 1.70 -0.46
CA PHE A 67 17.83 0.48 -0.07
C PHE A 67 16.40 0.44 -0.64
N VAL A 68 15.68 1.57 -0.59
CA VAL A 68 14.34 1.69 -1.18
C VAL A 68 14.40 1.51 -2.69
N ASP A 69 15.32 2.18 -3.38
CA ASP A 69 15.48 2.09 -4.84
C ASP A 69 15.80 0.67 -5.30
N GLU A 70 16.71 -0.01 -4.59
CA GLU A 70 17.03 -1.42 -4.84
C GLU A 70 15.81 -2.33 -4.62
N ALA A 71 15.04 -2.11 -3.55
CA ALA A 71 13.85 -2.89 -3.26
C ALA A 71 12.75 -2.67 -4.32
N VAL A 72 12.52 -1.41 -4.72
CA VAL A 72 11.56 -1.03 -5.79
C VAL A 72 11.94 -1.70 -7.10
N ALA A 73 13.22 -1.63 -7.49
CA ALA A 73 13.69 -2.22 -8.74
C ALA A 73 13.60 -3.76 -8.71
N ARG A 74 14.05 -4.40 -7.62
CA ARG A 74 14.09 -5.87 -7.52
C ARG A 74 12.70 -6.51 -7.38
N CYS A 75 11.78 -5.85 -6.70
CA CYS A 75 10.43 -6.38 -6.47
C CYS A 75 9.41 -5.86 -7.50
N GLU A 76 9.83 -5.01 -8.45
CA GLU A 76 8.96 -4.34 -9.43
C GLU A 76 7.78 -3.63 -8.75
N ILE A 77 8.07 -2.89 -7.67
CA ILE A 77 7.04 -2.20 -6.89
C ILE A 77 6.42 -1.09 -7.74
N ALA A 78 5.12 -1.17 -7.93
CA ALA A 78 4.36 -0.19 -8.70
C ALA A 78 3.58 0.76 -7.79
N THR A 79 3.39 1.99 -8.25
CA THR A 79 2.43 2.91 -7.65
C THR A 79 1.03 2.55 -8.13
N ASP A 80 0.11 2.30 -7.18
CA ASP A 80 -1.30 2.07 -7.48
C ASP A 80 -2.10 3.37 -7.35
N VAL A 81 -2.94 3.61 -8.34
CA VAL A 81 -3.80 4.80 -8.44
C VAL A 81 -5.22 4.36 -8.76
N TYR A 82 -6.20 5.14 -8.31
CA TYR A 82 -7.58 4.91 -8.72
C TYR A 82 -7.80 5.42 -10.15
N PHE A 83 -8.61 4.72 -10.92
CA PHE A 83 -9.15 5.26 -12.16
C PHE A 83 -10.21 6.32 -11.83
N GLY A 84 -10.15 7.47 -12.48
CA GLY A 84 -11.10 8.55 -12.25
C GLY A 84 -10.98 9.72 -13.23
N PHE A 85 -11.73 10.78 -12.93
CA PHE A 85 -11.64 12.05 -13.64
C PHE A 85 -10.88 13.06 -12.78
N ASP A 86 -10.09 13.90 -13.43
CA ASP A 86 -9.34 14.96 -12.77
C ASP A 86 -10.26 15.84 -11.91
N ASP A 87 -9.79 16.17 -10.70
CA ASP A 87 -10.36 17.21 -9.87
C ASP A 87 -9.79 18.57 -10.31
N ALA A 88 -10.61 19.39 -10.95
CA ALA A 88 -10.22 20.72 -11.42
C ALA A 88 -9.79 21.68 -10.29
N SER A 89 -10.06 21.35 -9.03
CA SER A 89 -9.57 22.09 -7.85
C SER A 89 -8.14 21.73 -7.44
N LEU A 90 -7.55 20.71 -8.05
CA LEU A 90 -6.19 20.23 -7.81
C LEU A 90 -5.30 20.46 -9.04
N PRO A 91 -4.03 20.85 -8.85
CA PRO A 91 -3.01 20.78 -9.89
C PRO A 91 -2.87 19.37 -10.49
N ALA A 92 -2.36 19.27 -11.73
CA ALA A 92 -2.19 18.01 -12.44
C ALA A 92 -1.25 17.02 -11.71
N ASP A 93 -0.21 17.53 -11.04
CA ASP A 93 0.71 16.75 -10.21
C ASP A 93 0.12 16.37 -8.84
N GLU A 94 -1.06 16.90 -8.51
CA GLU A 94 -1.79 16.63 -7.27
C GLU A 94 -3.04 15.75 -7.53
N GLN A 95 -3.20 15.16 -8.70
CA GLN A 95 -4.33 14.25 -8.92
C GLN A 95 -4.13 12.94 -8.15
N ARG A 96 -5.18 12.49 -7.43
CA ARG A 96 -5.20 11.19 -6.71
C ARG A 96 -5.71 10.04 -7.58
N VAL A 97 -6.16 10.38 -8.79
CA VAL A 97 -6.66 9.46 -9.80
C VAL A 97 -5.82 9.57 -11.06
N ASP A 98 -5.99 8.59 -11.95
CA ASP A 98 -5.47 8.62 -13.30
C ASP A 98 -6.59 8.29 -14.31
N GLY A 99 -6.35 8.62 -15.58
CA GLY A 99 -7.33 8.57 -16.65
C GLY A 99 -7.45 7.21 -17.34
N PHE A 100 -8.05 7.21 -18.53
CA PHE A 100 -8.38 5.99 -19.27
C PHE A 100 -7.17 5.09 -19.51
N GLY A 101 -7.31 3.81 -19.14
CA GLY A 101 -6.27 2.80 -19.29
C GLY A 101 -5.22 2.82 -18.17
N VAL A 102 -5.37 3.69 -17.17
CA VAL A 102 -4.48 3.80 -16.02
C VAL A 102 -5.29 3.76 -14.72
N GLY A 103 -4.79 3.02 -13.73
CA GLY A 103 -5.42 2.87 -12.43
C GLY A 103 -6.52 1.81 -12.34
N ARG A 104 -6.96 1.55 -11.11
CA ARG A 104 -7.95 0.53 -10.78
C ARG A 104 -9.29 1.10 -10.37
N TRP A 105 -10.34 0.32 -10.57
CA TRP A 105 -11.65 0.61 -9.99
C TRP A 105 -11.60 0.44 -8.47
N ILE A 106 -12.23 1.37 -7.77
CA ILE A 106 -12.41 1.29 -6.32
C ILE A 106 -13.44 0.22 -5.97
N GLY A 107 -13.12 -0.62 -4.98
CA GLY A 107 -14.05 -1.62 -4.45
C GLY A 107 -15.18 -1.00 -3.64
N ASN A 108 -16.30 -1.71 -3.50
CA ASN A 108 -17.45 -1.22 -2.72
C ASN A 108 -17.09 -1.02 -1.23
N LYS A 109 -16.31 -1.95 -0.64
CA LYS A 109 -15.86 -1.86 0.75
C LYS A 109 -14.94 -0.65 0.95
N GLU A 110 -13.96 -0.50 0.06
CA GLU A 110 -13.03 0.62 0.09
C GLU A 110 -13.76 1.96 -0.02
N ARG A 111 -14.71 2.06 -0.95
CA ARG A 111 -15.54 3.27 -1.13
C ARG A 111 -16.32 3.60 0.13
N ASN A 112 -17.01 2.62 0.71
CA ASN A 112 -17.79 2.82 1.93
C ASN A 112 -16.90 3.30 3.09
N PHE A 113 -15.71 2.73 3.23
CA PHE A 113 -14.73 3.17 4.22
C PHE A 113 -14.29 4.62 3.96
N LEU A 114 -13.89 4.96 2.73
CA LEU A 114 -13.48 6.32 2.38
C LEU A 114 -14.58 7.35 2.66
N ASP A 115 -15.83 7.03 2.34
CA ASP A 115 -16.98 7.88 2.61
C ASP A 115 -17.20 8.07 4.12
N GLY A 116 -16.97 7.03 4.93
CA GLY A 116 -16.99 7.12 6.40
C GLY A 116 -15.88 7.97 7.00
N GLN A 117 -14.75 8.13 6.30
CA GLN A 117 -13.57 8.87 6.77
C GLN A 117 -13.54 10.34 6.34
N GLN A 118 -14.55 10.84 5.61
CA GLN A 118 -14.59 12.21 5.07
C GLN A 118 -14.34 13.30 6.14
N TYR A 119 -14.80 13.09 7.38
CA TYR A 119 -14.63 14.04 8.48
C TYR A 119 -13.17 14.24 8.92
N ARG A 120 -12.27 13.31 8.60
CA ARG A 120 -10.84 13.42 8.92
C ARG A 120 -10.06 14.22 7.88
N ARG A 121 -10.60 14.37 6.68
CA ARG A 121 -9.99 15.13 5.57
C ARG A 121 -10.28 16.64 5.67
N THR A 122 -10.40 17.17 6.89
CA THR A 122 -10.93 18.52 7.14
C THR A 122 -9.87 19.63 7.13
N LEU A 123 -8.59 19.30 7.25
CA LEU A 123 -7.50 20.29 7.27
C LEU A 123 -6.40 19.90 6.26
N ARG A 124 -6.10 20.78 5.30
CA ARG A 124 -4.90 20.63 4.45
C ARG A 124 -3.65 20.77 5.33
N LYS A 125 -2.76 19.78 5.29
CA LYS A 125 -1.42 19.91 5.88
C LYS A 125 -0.53 20.66 4.88
N ARG A 126 -0.17 21.91 5.18
CA ARG A 126 0.99 22.56 4.56
C ARG A 126 2.22 22.11 5.33
N PRO A 127 3.29 21.58 4.70
CA PRO A 127 3.72 21.81 3.31
C PRO A 127 3.40 20.69 2.28
N THR A 128 2.83 19.55 2.67
CA THR A 128 2.86 18.32 1.85
C THR A 128 1.80 18.20 0.75
N LYS A 129 1.09 19.27 0.37
CA LYS A 129 -0.02 19.26 -0.65
C LYS A 129 -1.17 18.25 -0.35
N LEU A 130 -1.11 17.55 0.78
CA LEU A 130 -2.05 16.51 1.22
C LEU A 130 -2.99 17.03 2.30
N TYR A 131 -4.19 16.47 2.37
CA TYR A 131 -5.05 16.62 3.55
C TYR A 131 -4.47 15.85 4.74
N ALA A 132 -4.81 16.27 5.96
CA ALA A 132 -4.45 15.53 7.15
C ALA A 132 -4.94 14.09 7.06
N GLN A 133 -4.03 13.14 7.29
CA GLN A 133 -4.28 11.69 7.23
C GLN A 133 -4.76 11.20 5.85
N GLU A 134 -4.59 11.98 4.78
CA GLU A 134 -5.04 11.57 3.44
C GLU A 134 -4.34 10.29 2.98
N ALA A 135 -3.02 10.24 3.11
CA ALA A 135 -2.22 9.06 2.76
C ALA A 135 -2.63 7.85 3.61
N ASP A 136 -2.75 8.02 4.93
CA ASP A 136 -3.13 6.95 5.86
C ASP A 136 -4.53 6.41 5.55
N ILE A 137 -5.50 7.28 5.24
CA ILE A 137 -6.87 6.90 4.86
C ILE A 137 -6.87 6.17 3.52
N ALA A 138 -6.16 6.70 2.52
CA ALA A 138 -6.08 6.10 1.19
C ALA A 138 -5.41 4.71 1.23
N LEU A 139 -4.38 4.56 2.05
CA LEU A 139 -3.68 3.29 2.25
C LEU A 139 -4.51 2.31 3.07
N ALA A 140 -5.11 2.74 4.18
CA ALA A 140 -5.99 1.91 5.00
C ALA A 140 -7.17 1.37 4.19
N ALA A 141 -7.73 2.16 3.27
CA ALA A 141 -8.78 1.70 2.36
C ALA A 141 -8.33 0.51 1.48
N ARG A 142 -7.04 0.40 1.12
CA ARG A 142 -6.53 -0.74 0.33
C ARG A 142 -6.62 -2.07 1.08
N SER A 143 -6.73 -2.03 2.41
CA SER A 143 -6.77 -3.24 3.24
C SER A 143 -8.01 -4.11 3.02
N PHE A 144 -9.05 -3.59 2.35
CA PHE A 144 -10.27 -4.38 2.08
C PHE A 144 -10.15 -5.31 0.87
N ASP A 145 -9.18 -5.07 -0.01
CA ASP A 145 -8.93 -5.87 -1.22
C ASP A 145 -7.48 -6.44 -1.26
N CYS A 146 -6.59 -5.98 -0.38
CA CYS A 146 -5.18 -6.35 -0.30
C CYS A 146 -4.69 -6.36 1.15
N VAL A 147 -3.50 -6.91 1.41
CA VAL A 147 -2.85 -6.78 2.71
C VAL A 147 -2.10 -5.45 2.78
N VAL A 148 -2.35 -4.63 3.82
CA VAL A 148 -1.58 -3.41 4.09
C VAL A 148 -0.55 -3.69 5.18
N ILE A 149 0.70 -3.28 4.97
CA ILE A 149 1.77 -3.36 5.96
C ILE A 149 2.08 -1.96 6.47
N THR A 150 2.08 -1.76 7.79
CA THR A 150 2.37 -0.47 8.42
C THR A 150 3.01 -0.63 9.80
N CYS A 151 3.69 0.40 10.27
CA CYS A 151 4.10 0.56 11.67
C CYS A 151 3.10 1.41 12.49
N ASP A 152 2.12 2.06 11.87
CA ASP A 152 1.15 2.92 12.56
C ASP A 152 -0.13 2.16 12.94
N LYS A 153 -0.49 2.18 14.23
CA LYS A 153 -1.67 1.52 14.80
C LYS A 153 -2.83 2.48 15.10
N SER A 154 -2.72 3.71 14.63
CA SER A 154 -3.65 4.79 14.95
C SER A 154 -4.51 5.19 13.76
N GLY A 155 -5.48 6.07 14.02
CA GLY A 155 -6.30 6.69 12.98
C GLY A 155 -6.98 5.69 12.05
N ALA A 156 -6.78 5.87 10.75
CA ALA A 156 -7.49 5.12 9.72
C ALA A 156 -7.16 3.62 9.71
N PHE A 157 -5.92 3.23 10.02
CA PHE A 157 -5.54 1.81 10.08
C PHE A 157 -6.28 1.06 11.18
N LYS A 158 -6.47 1.69 12.34
CA LYS A 158 -7.24 1.08 13.44
C LYS A 158 -8.70 0.87 13.04
N ASP A 159 -9.30 1.85 12.37
CA ASP A 159 -10.70 1.76 11.94
C ASP A 159 -10.87 0.69 10.86
N ALA A 160 -10.00 0.69 9.85
CA ALA A 160 -10.04 -0.31 8.78
C ALA A 160 -9.89 -1.73 9.33
N ALA A 161 -8.93 -1.96 10.24
CA ALA A 161 -8.79 -3.25 10.92
C ALA A 161 -10.05 -3.64 11.72
N ALA A 162 -10.70 -2.68 12.39
CA ALA A 162 -11.95 -2.93 13.12
C ALA A 162 -13.14 -3.25 12.20
N GLU A 163 -13.11 -2.77 10.95
CA GLU A 163 -14.10 -3.04 9.91
C GLU A 163 -13.77 -4.29 9.06
N GLY A 164 -12.71 -5.02 9.41
CA GLY A 164 -12.30 -6.26 8.75
C GLY A 164 -11.38 -6.06 7.53
N GLY A 165 -10.63 -4.96 7.50
CA GLY A 165 -9.51 -4.78 6.58
C GLY A 165 -8.27 -5.56 7.03
N GLU A 166 -7.53 -6.11 6.06
CA GLU A 166 -6.32 -6.90 6.30
C GLU A 166 -5.10 -6.02 6.48
N ILE A 167 -4.67 -5.87 7.74
CA ILE A 167 -3.54 -5.01 8.11
C ILE A 167 -2.53 -5.79 8.95
N VAL A 168 -1.28 -5.82 8.49
CA VAL A 168 -0.13 -6.35 9.19
C VAL A 168 0.63 -5.21 9.85
N PHE A 169 0.66 -5.20 11.18
CA PHE A 169 1.45 -4.25 11.96
C PHE A 169 2.83 -4.83 12.25
N LEU A 170 3.91 -4.22 11.73
CA LEU A 170 5.27 -4.79 11.81
C LEU A 170 5.83 -4.91 13.22
N GLU A 171 5.29 -4.17 14.19
CA GLU A 171 5.60 -4.37 15.62
C GLU A 171 5.30 -5.81 16.13
N GLN A 172 4.51 -6.58 15.37
CA GLN A 172 4.23 -8.00 15.65
C GLN A 172 5.39 -8.92 15.24
N LEU A 173 6.31 -8.48 14.37
CA LEU A 173 7.51 -9.23 14.02
C LEU A 173 8.45 -9.27 15.22
N ARG A 174 8.32 -10.33 16.02
CA ARG A 174 9.29 -10.66 17.07
C ARG A 174 10.35 -11.61 16.50
N PRO A 175 11.64 -11.41 16.82
CA PRO A 175 12.69 -12.34 16.44
C PRO A 175 12.31 -13.79 16.77
N GLY A 176 12.32 -14.67 15.77
CA GLY A 176 12.06 -16.10 15.92
C GLY A 176 10.59 -16.53 16.05
N SER A 177 9.62 -15.62 15.89
CA SER A 177 8.20 -15.96 15.96
C SER A 177 7.58 -16.25 14.59
N HIS A 178 7.58 -15.25 13.71
CA HIS A 178 7.04 -15.34 12.37
C HIS A 178 7.91 -14.51 11.42
N THR A 179 8.03 -14.95 10.17
CA THR A 179 8.61 -14.14 9.10
C THR A 179 7.57 -13.14 8.57
N LEU A 180 8.01 -12.13 7.82
CA LEU A 180 7.08 -11.17 7.21
C LEU A 180 6.12 -11.90 6.25
N ARG A 181 6.65 -12.85 5.47
CA ARG A 181 5.85 -13.72 4.61
C ARG A 181 4.68 -14.36 5.34
N GLN A 182 4.95 -14.98 6.48
CA GLN A 182 3.94 -15.73 7.24
C GLN A 182 2.84 -14.82 7.77
N LEU A 183 3.18 -13.60 8.21
CA LEU A 183 2.19 -12.63 8.66
C LEU A 183 1.29 -12.19 7.50
N VAL A 184 1.87 -11.92 6.33
CA VAL A 184 1.11 -11.50 5.14
C VAL A 184 0.21 -12.64 4.64
N GLU A 185 0.70 -13.88 4.60
CA GLU A 185 -0.11 -15.03 4.19
C GLU A 185 -1.27 -15.32 5.17
N ALA A 186 -1.02 -15.15 6.47
CA ALA A 186 -2.05 -15.30 7.49
C ALA A 186 -3.16 -14.25 7.35
N ALA A 187 -2.81 -12.98 7.07
CA ALA A 187 -3.77 -11.92 6.80
C ALA A 187 -4.54 -12.18 5.48
N ALA A 188 -3.84 -12.51 4.41
CA ALA A 188 -4.45 -12.75 3.11
C ALA A 188 -5.44 -13.93 3.06
N SER A 189 -5.36 -14.87 4.03
CA SER A 189 -6.27 -16.02 4.10
C SER A 189 -7.71 -15.65 4.47
N ASN A 190 -7.97 -14.38 4.81
CA ASN A 190 -9.29 -13.85 5.16
C ASN A 190 -9.97 -13.09 4.00
N VAL A 191 -9.28 -12.91 2.86
CA VAL A 191 -9.75 -12.17 1.67
C VAL A 191 -10.48 -13.08 0.69
#